data_AF-A0A838EJE2-F1
#
_entry.id   AF-A0A838EJE2-F1
#
_cell.length_a   1.000
_cell.length_b   1.000
_cell.length_c   1.000
_cell.angle_alpha   90.00
_cell.angle_beta   90.00
_cell.angle_gamma   90.00
#
_symmetry.space_group_name_H-M   'P 1'
#
loop_
_entity.id
_entity.type
_entity.pdbx_description
1 polymer ?
#
loop_
_entity_poly.entity_id
_entity_poly.type
_entity_poly.pdbx_seq_one_letter_code
_entity_poly.pdbx_strand_id
1 'polypeptide(L)'
;MDHNEWLVSTSAYDSSAQGKVYLIGAGPGDPDLITVKALRYLQAADVVLYDRLINPQLLDEMRPGATRVFVGKGPMHHPLEQSMISELLIAYARQN
;
A
#
# COMPACT_ATOMS: atom_id res chain seq x y z
N MET A 1 30.61 -22.30 37.67
CA MET A 1 29.16 -22.06 37.43
C MET A 1 29.13 -20.71 36.78
N ASP A 2 29.29 -20.73 35.46
CA ASP A 2 29.76 -19.57 34.71
C ASP A 2 28.54 -19.00 33.99
N HIS A 3 28.09 -17.84 34.47
CA HIS A 3 26.93 -17.13 33.96
C HIS A 3 27.30 -16.42 32.65
N ASN A 4 27.15 -17.11 31.52
CA ASN A 4 27.30 -16.51 30.19
C ASN A 4 26.16 -16.98 29.26
N GLU A 5 24.98 -16.38 29.41
CA GLU A 5 23.82 -16.60 28.51
C GLU A 5 23.07 -15.31 28.15
N TRP A 6 23.79 -14.19 27.97
CA TRP A 6 23.18 -12.92 27.52
C TRP A 6 24.00 -12.21 26.44
N LEU A 7 24.35 -12.95 25.39
CA LEU A 7 24.66 -12.35 24.09
C LEU A 7 23.76 -13.00 23.04
N VAL A 8 22.46 -12.73 23.14
CA VAL A 8 21.63 -12.69 21.94
C VAL A 8 22.26 -11.63 21.07
N SER A 9 23.04 -12.09 20.08
CA SER A 9 23.53 -11.26 18.99
C SER A 9 22.32 -10.49 18.48
N THR A 10 22.27 -9.20 18.80
CA THR A 10 21.46 -8.27 18.04
C THR A 10 22.17 -8.20 16.70
N SER A 11 21.94 -9.21 15.87
CA SER A 11 22.13 -9.07 14.43
C SER A 11 21.30 -7.85 14.11
N ALA A 12 21.99 -6.76 13.84
CA ALA A 12 21.42 -5.51 13.38
C ALA A 12 20.28 -5.87 12.42
N TYR A 13 19.09 -5.36 12.72
CA TYR A 13 17.90 -5.51 11.88
C TYR A 13 18.36 -5.37 10.44
N ASP A 14 18.41 -6.48 9.70
CA ASP A 14 18.82 -6.46 8.31
C ASP A 14 17.79 -5.60 7.60
N SER A 15 18.18 -4.36 7.36
CA SER A 15 17.37 -3.30 6.77
C SER A 15 17.39 -3.47 5.25
N SER A 16 17.26 -4.73 4.79
CA SER A 16 17.03 -5.06 3.41
C SER A 16 15.63 -4.54 3.07
N ALA A 17 15.62 -3.35 2.47
CA ALA A 17 14.49 -2.52 2.07
C ALA A 17 13.14 -3.26 2.01
N GLN A 18 12.38 -3.25 3.11
CA GLN A 18 10.97 -3.62 3.06
C GLN A 18 10.19 -2.50 2.38
N GLY A 19 9.39 -2.83 1.36
CA GLY A 19 8.44 -1.93 0.75
C GLY A 19 7.48 -1.32 1.77
N LYS A 20 7.00 -0.11 1.47
CA LYS A 20 6.13 0.67 2.37
C LYS A 20 4.71 0.69 1.86
N VAL A 21 3.75 0.55 2.77
CA VAL A 21 2.33 0.72 2.49
C VAL A 21 1.85 2.05 3.09
N TYR A 22 1.16 2.84 2.27
CA TYR A 22 0.49 4.06 2.71
C TYR A 22 -1.01 3.93 2.48
N LEU A 23 -1.80 4.07 3.55
CA LEU A 23 -3.24 4.26 3.44
C LEU A 23 -3.52 5.76 3.33
N ILE A 24 -4.10 6.17 2.21
CA ILE A 24 -4.38 7.57 1.91
C ILE A 24 -5.87 7.75 1.58
N GLY A 25 -6.42 8.90 1.97
CA GLY A 25 -7.78 9.28 1.58
C GLY A 25 -7.76 10.00 0.22
N ALA A 26 -8.63 9.57 -0.70
CA ALA A 26 -8.85 10.21 -1.99
C ALA A 26 -9.72 11.49 -1.91
N GLY A 27 -10.33 11.77 -0.74
CA GLY A 27 -11.33 12.81 -0.58
C GLY A 27 -12.75 12.31 -0.88
N PRO A 28 -13.77 13.20 -0.81
CA PRO A 28 -15.18 12.83 -0.94
C PRO A 28 -15.67 12.70 -2.41
N GLY A 29 -14.80 12.95 -3.40
CA GLY A 29 -15.11 12.77 -4.82
C GLY A 29 -14.49 13.84 -5.73
N ASP A 30 -14.39 15.08 -5.27
CA ASP A 30 -13.65 16.12 -5.99
C ASP A 30 -12.13 15.84 -5.88
N PRO A 31 -11.39 15.67 -6.99
CA PRO A 31 -9.96 15.39 -6.96
C PRO A 31 -9.14 16.45 -6.23
N ASP A 32 -9.56 17.73 -6.25
CA ASP A 32 -8.84 18.83 -5.60
C ASP A 32 -8.92 18.75 -4.07
N LEU A 33 -9.80 17.91 -3.53
CA LEU A 33 -9.92 17.66 -2.09
C LEU A 33 -8.98 16.56 -1.57
N ILE A 34 -8.15 15.97 -2.42
CA ILE A 34 -7.04 15.12 -1.97
C ILE A 34 -6.03 15.97 -1.19
N THR A 35 -5.46 15.41 -0.12
CA THR A 35 -4.37 16.12 0.58
C THR A 35 -3.10 16.13 -0.28
N VAL A 36 -2.31 17.21 -0.19
CA VAL A 36 -1.01 17.31 -0.88
C VAL A 36 -0.10 16.12 -0.57
N LYS A 37 -0.11 15.61 0.67
CA LYS A 37 0.68 14.45 1.07
C LYS A 37 0.19 13.16 0.39
N ALA A 38 -1.12 12.95 0.30
CA ALA A 38 -1.71 11.80 -0.38
C ALA A 38 -1.40 11.81 -1.88
N LEU A 39 -1.54 12.96 -2.55
CA LEU A 39 -1.20 13.11 -3.97
C LEU A 39 0.28 12.78 -4.22
N ARG A 40 1.20 13.26 -3.38
CA ARG A 40 2.63 12.93 -3.48
C ARG A 40 2.91 11.44 -3.34
N TYR A 41 2.18 10.72 -2.48
CA TYR A 41 2.31 9.27 -2.38
C TYR A 41 1.73 8.55 -3.60
N LEU A 42 0.59 9.00 -4.10
CA LEU A 42 -0.04 8.45 -5.31
C LEU A 42 0.87 8.59 -6.55
N GLN A 43 1.49 9.75 -6.72
CA GLN A 43 2.44 10.04 -7.80
C GLN A 43 3.77 9.28 -7.68
N ALA A 44 4.13 8.82 -6.49
CA ALA A 44 5.38 8.08 -6.23
C ALA A 44 5.18 6.56 -6.15
N ALA A 45 3.96 6.07 -6.02
CA ALA A 45 3.69 4.66 -5.79
C ALA A 45 4.00 3.78 -7.02
N ASP A 46 4.62 2.63 -6.78
CA ASP A 46 4.82 1.59 -7.79
C ASP A 46 3.55 0.76 -8.03
N VAL A 47 2.72 0.63 -6.99
CA VAL A 47 1.47 -0.13 -7.00
C VAL A 47 0.40 0.67 -6.26
N VAL A 48 -0.79 0.78 -6.86
CA VAL A 48 -1.95 1.47 -6.27
C VAL A 48 -3.12 0.51 -6.23
N LEU A 49 -3.54 0.16 -5.01
CA LEU A 49 -4.80 -0.54 -4.75
C LEU A 49 -5.89 0.51 -4.53
N TYR A 50 -7.00 0.41 -5.27
CA TYR A 50 -8.11 1.36 -5.20
C TYR A 50 -9.47 0.66 -5.29
N ASP A 51 -10.50 1.26 -4.70
CA ASP A 51 -11.88 0.76 -4.77
C ASP A 51 -12.76 1.65 -5.66
N ARG A 52 -14.06 1.33 -5.71
CA ARG A 52 -15.06 1.99 -6.57
C ARG A 52 -15.35 3.46 -6.22
N LEU A 53 -14.97 3.94 -5.04
CA LEU A 53 -15.30 5.27 -4.54
C LEU A 53 -14.29 6.34 -4.99
N ILE A 54 -13.15 5.94 -5.54
CA ILE A 54 -12.16 6.89 -6.05
C ILE A 54 -12.69 7.60 -7.30
N ASN A 55 -12.42 8.90 -7.40
CA ASN A 55 -12.61 9.61 -8.66
C ASN A 55 -11.55 9.11 -9.67
N PRO A 56 -11.94 8.64 -10.87
CA PRO A 56 -11.00 8.14 -11.87
C PRO A 56 -9.89 9.12 -12.25
N GLN A 57 -10.13 10.45 -12.18
CA GLN A 57 -9.11 11.46 -12.50
C GLN A 57 -7.89 11.36 -11.57
N LEU A 58 -8.06 10.92 -10.31
CA LEU A 58 -6.92 10.70 -9.42
C LEU A 58 -6.03 9.54 -9.89
N LEU A 59 -6.58 8.56 -10.61
CA LEU A 59 -5.76 7.46 -11.15
C LEU A 59 -4.83 7.94 -12.27
N ASP A 60 -5.16 9.05 -12.93
CA ASP A 60 -4.33 9.65 -13.98
C ASP A 60 -3.08 10.34 -13.42
N GLU A 61 -3.09 10.68 -12.12
CA GLU A 61 -1.94 11.23 -11.38
C GLU A 61 -0.89 10.16 -10.99
N MET A 62 -1.19 8.88 -11.23
CA MET A 62 -0.25 7.81 -10.90
C MET A 62 1.04 7.91 -11.72
N ARG A 63 2.16 7.47 -11.12
CA ARG A 63 3.43 7.30 -11.82
C ARG A 63 3.22 6.51 -13.12
N PRO A 64 3.77 6.95 -14.27
CA PRO A 64 3.78 6.15 -15.48
C PRO A 64 4.40 4.76 -15.23
N GLY A 65 3.68 3.71 -15.61
CA GLY A 65 4.09 2.32 -15.38
C GLY A 65 3.74 1.75 -14.00
N ALA A 66 3.08 2.50 -13.12
CA ALA A 66 2.57 1.96 -11.87
C ALA A 66 1.46 0.93 -12.09
N THR A 67 1.48 -0.12 -11.28
CA THR A 67 0.46 -1.18 -11.32
C THR A 67 -0.83 -0.70 -10.67
N ARG A 68 -1.96 -0.81 -11.40
CA ARG A 68 -3.30 -0.47 -10.93
C ARG A 68 -4.03 -1.74 -10.51
N VAL A 69 -4.46 -1.82 -9.25
CA VAL A 69 -5.17 -3.00 -8.70
C VAL A 69 -6.54 -2.57 -8.17
N PHE A 70 -7.61 -2.94 -8.85
CA PHE A 70 -8.96 -2.68 -8.38
C PHE A 70 -9.35 -3.71 -7.31
N VAL A 71 -9.71 -3.23 -6.11
CA VAL A 71 -10.13 -4.06 -4.96
C VAL A 71 -11.59 -3.82 -4.54
N GLY A 72 -12.33 -3.01 -5.30
CA GLY A 72 -13.73 -2.70 -5.02
C GLY A 72 -14.68 -3.87 -5.31
N LYS A 73 -15.88 -3.80 -4.73
CA LYS A 73 -16.96 -4.77 -4.99
C LYS A 73 -17.52 -4.55 -6.40
N GLY A 74 -17.45 -5.58 -7.25
CA GLY A 74 -18.11 -5.61 -8.56
C GLY A 74 -19.43 -6.39 -8.51
N PRO A 75 -20.41 -6.11 -9.39
CA PRO A 75 -21.73 -6.74 -9.37
C PRO A 75 -21.76 -8.27 -9.63
N MET A 76 -20.63 -8.89 -9.97
CA MET A 76 -20.50 -10.35 -10.14
C MET A 76 -19.24 -10.95 -9.51
N HIS A 77 -18.43 -10.17 -8.79
CA HIS A 77 -17.28 -10.70 -8.09
C HIS A 77 -17.63 -10.95 -6.63
N HIS A 78 -17.33 -12.17 -6.14
CA HIS A 78 -17.30 -12.41 -4.70
C HIS A 78 -16.48 -11.28 -4.06
N PRO A 79 -16.97 -10.66 -2.97
CA PRO A 79 -16.23 -9.60 -2.31
C PRO A 79 -14.81 -10.11 -2.03
N LEU A 80 -13.78 -9.35 -2.44
CA LEU A 80 -12.50 -9.52 -1.79
C LEU A 80 -12.75 -9.16 -0.33
N GLU A 81 -12.64 -10.16 0.54
CA GLU A 81 -12.72 -9.96 1.97
C GLU A 81 -11.62 -8.99 2.38
N GLN A 82 -11.86 -8.21 3.43
CA GLN A 82 -10.89 -7.21 3.90
C GLN A 82 -9.52 -7.85 4.22
N SER A 83 -9.51 -9.11 4.65
CA SER A 83 -8.30 -9.92 4.85
C SER A 83 -7.51 -10.07 3.55
N MET A 84 -8.16 -10.38 2.43
CA MET A 84 -7.51 -10.55 1.13
C MET A 84 -6.88 -9.24 0.64
N ILE A 85 -7.56 -8.11 0.82
CA ILE A 85 -6.99 -6.79 0.48
C ILE A 85 -5.73 -6.54 1.32
N SER A 86 -5.77 -6.87 2.61
CA SER A 86 -4.62 -6.72 3.51
C SER A 86 -3.46 -7.62 3.12
N GLU A 87 -3.75 -8.87 2.74
CA GLU A 87 -2.75 -9.80 2.23
C GLU A 87 -2.11 -9.31 0.93
N LEU A 88 -2.90 -8.75 0.00
CA LEU A 88 -2.39 -8.14 -1.23
C LEU A 88 -1.45 -6.96 -0.94
N LEU A 89 -1.82 -6.07 -0.01
CA LEU A 89 -0.96 -4.96 0.41
C LEU A 89 0.39 -5.48 0.93
N ILE A 90 0.38 -6.51 1.78
CA ILE A 90 1.59 -7.13 2.33
C ILE A 90 2.40 -7.81 1.22
N ALA A 91 1.72 -8.52 0.31
CA ALA A 91 2.38 -9.23 -0.78
C ALA A 91 3.13 -8.26 -1.70
N TYR A 92 2.51 -7.14 -2.08
CA TYR A 92 3.17 -6.11 -2.89
C TYR A 92 4.32 -5.43 -2.15
N ALA A 93 4.15 -5.13 -0.86
CA ALA A 93 5.20 -4.53 -0.04
C ALA A 93 6.44 -5.43 0.15
N ARG A 94 6.29 -6.75 -0.01
CA ARG A 94 7.41 -7.72 0.08
C ARG A 94 8.11 -7.96 -1.25
N GLN A 95 7.50 -7.60 -2.38
CA GLN A 95 8.01 -7.84 -3.73
C GLN A 95 8.87 -6.69 -4.28
N ASN A 96 8.92 -5.58 -3.55
CA ASN A 96 9.37 -4.27 -4.01
C ASN A 96 10.25 -3.65 -2.93
#